data_AF-A0A2N9EPZ4-F1
#
_entry.id   AF-A0A2N9EPZ4-F1
#
_cell.length_a   1.000
_cell.length_b   1.000
_cell.length_c   1.000
_cell.angle_alpha   90.00
_cell.angle_beta   90.00
_cell.angle_gamma   90.00
#
_symmetry.space_group_name_H-M   'P 1'
#
loop_
_entity.id
_entity.type
_entity.pdbx_description
1 polymer ?
#
loop_
_entity_poly.entity_id
_entity_poly.type
_entity_poly.pdbx_seq_one_letter_code
_entity_poly.pdbx_strand_id
1 'polypeptide(L)'
;MERRPAHAEVYTLSTDSWRKVGLSVESLNGSGSIGCIDYIDASSPSLFFNGALHSVAYVKEHKFILAFDVDDEKFREIRLPEEYKGGFSMNIEQIERLAVFKGSLALISYKIVGHTQAFNIWVMRDYGVVESWTKKVVKLENVTGFFGCSSSGELMITKYYDPVLTFSFDPESRKENELGFEVPEAYTANFMESLVLLNGGLAITN
;
A
#
# COMPACT_ATOMS: atom_id res chain seq x y z
N MET A 1 14.93 9.53 -27.23
CA MET A 1 15.34 10.16 -25.96
C MET A 1 15.83 9.04 -25.06
N GLU A 2 17.09 9.08 -24.60
CA GLU A 2 17.64 8.04 -23.72
C GLU A 2 16.97 8.12 -22.34
N ARG A 3 16.54 6.98 -21.80
CA ARG A 3 15.96 6.90 -20.45
C ARG A 3 17.08 6.91 -19.41
N ARG A 4 16.92 7.75 -18.38
CA ARG A 4 17.87 7.82 -17.27
C ARG A 4 17.61 6.66 -16.31
N PRO A 5 18.66 6.05 -15.75
CA PRO A 5 18.51 5.06 -14.70
C PRO A 5 17.86 5.71 -13.47
N ALA A 6 17.06 4.92 -12.75
CA ALA A 6 16.53 5.36 -11.47
C ALA A 6 17.65 5.41 -10.42
N HIS A 7 17.48 6.27 -9.41
CA HIS A 7 18.43 6.48 -8.34
C HIS A 7 17.75 6.26 -6.99
N ALA A 8 18.44 5.60 -6.08
CA ALA A 8 18.00 5.38 -4.71
C ALA A 8 19.14 5.65 -3.74
N GLU A 9 18.80 6.21 -2.58
CA GLU A 9 19.73 6.52 -1.51
C GLU A 9 19.11 6.10 -0.17
N VAL A 10 19.96 5.58 0.73
CA VAL A 10 19.57 5.22 2.09
C VAL A 10 20.31 6.15 3.04
N TYR A 11 19.57 6.75 3.96
CA TYR A 11 20.13 7.54 5.05
C TYR A 11 20.34 6.64 6.27
N THR A 12 21.54 6.71 6.84
CA THR A 12 21.93 5.91 8.01
C THR A 12 22.13 6.83 9.21
N LEU A 13 21.28 6.71 10.23
CA LEU A 13 21.31 7.56 11.42
C LEU A 13 22.64 7.47 12.20
N SER A 14 23.22 6.28 12.31
CA SER A 14 24.47 6.08 13.06
C SER A 14 25.68 6.76 12.42
N THR A 15 25.63 7.04 11.12
CA THR A 15 26.72 7.70 10.39
C THR A 15 26.34 9.09 9.89
N ASP A 16 25.11 9.54 10.16
CA ASP A 16 24.54 10.80 9.68
C ASP A 16 24.84 11.05 8.18
N SER A 17 24.62 10.04 7.34
CA SER A 17 25.03 10.11 5.95
C SER A 17 24.07 9.38 5.00
N TRP A 18 23.96 9.95 3.80
CA TRP A 18 23.31 9.33 2.65
C TRP A 18 24.32 8.49 1.87
N ARG A 19 23.91 7.29 1.49
CA ARG A 19 24.67 6.44 0.56
C ARG A 19 23.77 5.95 -0.55
N LYS A 20 24.37 5.80 -1.73
CA LYS A 20 23.65 5.29 -2.91
C LYS A 20 23.45 3.79 -2.79
N VAL A 21 22.26 3.34 -3.16
CA VAL A 21 21.94 1.92 -3.28
C VAL A 21 21.61 1.62 -4.74
N GLY A 22 22.19 0.54 -5.26
CA GLY A 22 22.08 0.18 -6.65
C GLY A 22 20.74 -0.47 -6.98
N LEU A 23 20.11 -0.02 -8.06
CA LEU A 23 19.05 -0.77 -8.73
C LEU A 23 19.72 -1.74 -9.71
N SER A 24 19.85 -3.01 -9.33
CA SER A 24 20.49 -4.00 -10.21
C SER A 24 19.53 -4.44 -11.32
N VAL A 25 20.09 -4.83 -12.46
CA VAL A 25 19.32 -5.32 -13.63
C VAL A 25 18.59 -6.62 -13.31
N GLU A 26 19.24 -7.49 -12.55
CA GLU A 26 18.68 -8.77 -12.08
C GLU A 26 17.44 -8.60 -11.19
N SER A 27 17.32 -7.43 -10.56
CA SER A 27 16.22 -7.09 -9.66
C SER A 27 14.90 -6.84 -10.37
N LEU A 28 14.93 -6.47 -11.67
CA LEU A 28 13.79 -5.94 -12.45
C LEU A 28 13.52 -6.75 -13.73
N ASN A 29 13.83 -8.05 -13.68
CA ASN A 29 13.84 -8.97 -14.83
C ASN A 29 12.50 -9.11 -15.56
N GLY A 30 11.37 -8.63 -15.02
CA GLY A 30 10.07 -8.70 -15.70
C GLY A 30 9.85 -7.61 -16.75
N SER A 31 10.47 -6.44 -16.61
CA SER A 31 10.16 -5.26 -17.45
C SER A 31 10.96 -5.15 -18.75
N GLY A 32 11.97 -6.01 -18.96
CA GLY A 32 12.91 -5.94 -20.09
C GLY A 32 13.65 -4.60 -20.22
N SER A 33 13.55 -3.73 -19.20
CA SER A 33 14.09 -2.38 -19.18
C SER A 33 15.06 -2.27 -18.00
N ILE A 34 16.33 -2.30 -18.35
CA ILE A 34 17.49 -2.34 -17.46
C ILE A 34 17.50 -1.09 -16.55
N GLY A 35 17.16 -1.24 -15.27
CA GLY A 35 17.40 -0.22 -14.22
C GLY A 35 16.63 1.10 -14.35
N CYS A 36 15.60 1.16 -15.21
CA CYS A 36 14.77 2.35 -15.39
C CYS A 36 13.46 2.19 -14.63
N ILE A 37 13.03 3.23 -13.92
CA ILE A 37 11.67 3.37 -13.35
C ILE A 37 11.15 4.71 -13.87
N ASP A 38 10.02 4.69 -14.58
CA ASP A 38 9.47 5.91 -15.16
C ASP A 38 8.72 6.72 -14.09
N TYR A 39 8.03 6.03 -13.18
CA TYR A 39 7.22 6.64 -12.15
C TYR A 39 7.01 5.69 -10.95
N ILE A 40 7.03 6.24 -9.74
CA ILE A 40 6.56 5.58 -8.51
C ILE A 40 5.32 6.34 -8.06
N ASP A 41 4.24 5.62 -7.76
CA ASP A 41 2.99 6.23 -7.32
C ASP A 41 3.16 6.91 -5.96
N ALA A 42 3.30 8.23 -6.00
CA ALA A 42 3.46 9.06 -4.80
C ALA A 42 2.12 9.38 -4.11
N SER A 43 0.98 9.03 -4.73
CA SER A 43 -0.34 9.24 -4.12
C SER A 43 -0.66 8.21 -3.03
N SER A 44 0.10 7.11 -3.00
CA SER A 44 0.03 6.08 -1.97
C SER A 44 1.36 5.99 -1.23
N PRO A 45 1.35 5.94 0.12
CA PRO A 45 2.58 5.74 0.88
C PRO A 45 3.17 4.35 0.63
N SER A 46 4.49 4.23 0.73
CA SER A 46 5.15 2.92 0.69
C SER A 46 4.73 2.06 1.89
N LEU A 47 4.47 0.78 1.64
CA LEU A 47 4.05 -0.18 2.65
C LEU A 47 5.24 -1.01 3.14
N PHE A 48 5.52 -0.99 4.44
CA PHE A 48 6.48 -1.93 5.03
C PHE A 48 5.80 -3.25 5.37
N PHE A 49 6.28 -4.35 4.79
CA PHE A 49 5.75 -5.70 5.02
C PHE A 49 6.87 -6.72 4.77
N ASN A 50 6.94 -7.79 5.57
CA ASN A 50 7.87 -8.90 5.37
C ASN A 50 9.34 -8.48 5.09
N GLY A 51 9.86 -7.50 5.84
CA GLY A 51 11.24 -7.03 5.70
C GLY A 51 11.51 -6.13 4.49
N ALA A 52 10.47 -5.68 3.77
CA ALA A 52 10.66 -4.82 2.59
C ALA A 52 9.69 -3.63 2.55
N LEU A 53 10.15 -2.52 1.96
CA LEU A 53 9.34 -1.37 1.58
C LEU A 53 8.75 -1.58 0.19
N HIS A 54 7.44 -1.50 0.07
CA HIS A 54 6.72 -1.77 -1.16
C HIS A 54 6.07 -0.50 -1.72
N SER A 55 6.24 -0.26 -3.01
CA SER A 55 5.60 0.84 -3.73
C SER A 55 5.07 0.37 -5.06
N VAL A 56 4.01 1.00 -5.56
CA VAL A 56 3.54 0.77 -6.93
C VAL A 56 4.44 1.54 -7.88
N ALA A 57 5.01 0.85 -8.88
CA ALA A 57 5.96 1.42 -9.81
C ALA A 57 5.60 1.09 -11.26
N TYR A 58 6.08 1.92 -12.17
CA TYR A 58 5.77 1.85 -13.59
C TYR A 58 7.04 1.94 -14.45
N VAL A 59 7.08 1.10 -15.47
CA VAL A 59 8.09 1.11 -16.53
C VAL A 59 7.40 0.90 -17.87
N LYS A 60 7.39 1.92 -18.71
CA LYS A 60 6.55 1.99 -19.91
C LYS A 60 5.09 1.78 -19.51
N GLU A 61 4.45 0.76 -20.05
CA GLU A 61 3.09 0.36 -19.73
C GLU A 61 3.05 -0.76 -18.69
N HIS A 62 4.21 -1.23 -18.24
CA HIS A 62 4.34 -2.29 -17.23
C HIS A 62 4.18 -1.71 -15.83
N LYS A 63 3.18 -2.20 -15.11
CA LYS A 63 2.92 -1.87 -13.72
C LYS A 63 3.31 -3.04 -12.82
N PHE A 64 4.02 -2.76 -11.75
CA PHE A 64 4.47 -3.77 -10.79
C PHE A 64 4.58 -3.19 -9.38
N ILE A 65 4.84 -4.05 -8.41
CA ILE A 65 5.20 -3.64 -7.05
C ILE A 65 6.72 -3.69 -6.95
N LEU A 66 7.34 -2.53 -6.68
CA LEU A 66 8.74 -2.43 -6.34
C LEU A 66 8.89 -2.72 -4.84
N ALA A 67 9.68 -3.73 -4.50
CA ALA A 67 10.03 -4.07 -3.12
C ALA A 67 11.50 -3.72 -2.88
N PHE A 68 11.79 -2.96 -1.82
CA PHE A 68 13.15 -2.73 -1.32
C PHE A 68 13.32 -3.51 -0.03
N ASP A 69 14.05 -4.62 -0.09
CA ASP A 69 14.40 -5.46 1.05
C ASP A 69 15.40 -4.70 1.92
N VAL A 70 15.08 -4.48 3.19
CA VAL A 70 15.92 -3.65 4.08
C VAL A 70 17.09 -4.42 4.66
N ASP A 71 17.06 -5.75 4.61
CA ASP A 71 18.12 -6.61 5.18
C ASP A 71 19.27 -6.76 4.19
N ASP A 72 18.97 -7.07 2.93
CA ASP A 72 20.00 -7.20 1.88
C ASP A 72 20.16 -5.97 1.00
N GLU A 73 19.31 -4.95 1.21
CA GLU A 73 19.30 -3.66 0.52
C GLU A 73 19.16 -3.78 -0.99
N LYS A 74 18.39 -4.77 -1.45
CA LYS A 74 18.12 -4.99 -2.86
C LYS A 74 16.69 -4.64 -3.20
N PHE A 75 16.56 -4.09 -4.39
CA PHE A 75 15.26 -3.95 -5.02
C PHE A 75 14.83 -5.28 -5.62
N ARG A 76 13.53 -5.51 -5.71
CA ARG A 76 12.92 -6.67 -6.33
C ARG A 76 11.62 -6.25 -6.99
N GLU A 77 11.36 -6.81 -8.16
CA GLU A 77 10.07 -6.70 -8.82
C GLU A 77 9.13 -7.82 -8.33
N ILE A 78 7.95 -7.42 -7.84
CA ILE A 78 6.83 -8.32 -7.61
C ILE A 78 5.79 -8.05 -8.69
N ARG A 79 5.54 -9.06 -9.54
CA ARG A 79 4.57 -8.95 -10.62
C ARG A 79 3.14 -8.98 -10.09
N LEU A 80 2.30 -8.19 -10.73
CA LEU A 80 0.86 -8.25 -10.56
C LEU A 80 0.30 -9.44 -11.36
N PRO A 81 -0.89 -9.97 -11.00
CA PRO A 81 -1.50 -11.06 -11.75
C PRO A 81 -1.89 -10.60 -13.16
N GLU A 82 -1.81 -11.48 -14.17
CA GLU A 82 -2.12 -11.16 -15.58
C GLU A 82 -3.53 -10.59 -15.79
N GLU A 83 -4.48 -11.01 -14.95
CA GLU A 83 -5.86 -10.49 -14.95
C GLU A 83 -5.95 -9.03 -14.47
N TYR A 84 -4.91 -8.51 -13.83
CA TYR A 84 -4.80 -7.12 -13.42
C TYR A 84 -4.55 -6.23 -14.63
N LYS A 85 -5.62 -5.86 -15.33
CA LYS A 85 -5.60 -4.92 -16.45
C LYS A 85 -5.47 -3.45 -16.01
N GLY A 86 -4.66 -3.18 -14.99
CA GLY A 86 -4.30 -1.82 -14.59
C GLY A 86 -3.02 -1.41 -15.31
N GLY A 87 -3.13 -1.06 -16.59
CA GLY A 87 -2.05 -0.37 -17.29
C GLY A 87 -1.82 1.03 -16.72
N PHE A 88 -0.79 1.73 -17.21
CA PHE A 88 -0.55 3.13 -16.88
C PHE A 88 -1.76 3.99 -17.27
N SER A 89 -2.63 4.27 -16.30
CA SER A 89 -3.77 5.16 -16.46
C SER A 89 -3.60 6.27 -15.45
N MET A 90 -3.27 7.48 -15.93
CA MET A 90 -3.32 8.71 -15.11
C MET A 90 -4.75 9.14 -14.81
N ASN A 91 -5.70 8.20 -14.73
CA ASN A 91 -7.06 8.53 -14.37
C ASN A 91 -7.10 8.80 -12.87
N ILE A 92 -7.20 10.09 -12.52
CA ILE A 92 -7.26 10.61 -11.16
C ILE A 92 -8.42 9.96 -10.36
N GLU A 93 -9.41 9.41 -11.05
CA GLU A 93 -10.56 8.74 -10.44
C GLU A 93 -10.27 7.32 -9.95
N GLN A 94 -9.14 6.70 -10.35
CA GLN A 94 -8.76 5.35 -9.92
C GLN A 94 -7.75 5.42 -8.78
N ILE A 95 -8.17 4.93 -7.62
CA ILE A 95 -7.31 4.81 -6.44
C ILE A 95 -6.77 3.40 -6.36
N GLU A 96 -5.47 3.28 -6.07
CA GLU A 96 -4.78 2.02 -5.89
C GLU A 96 -3.87 2.13 -4.67
N ARG A 97 -4.00 1.21 -3.73
CA ARG A 97 -3.23 1.24 -2.48
C ARG A 97 -2.75 -0.15 -2.11
N LEU A 98 -1.52 -0.22 -1.64
CA LEU A 98 -1.00 -1.40 -0.98
C LEU A 98 -1.49 -1.42 0.47
N ALA A 99 -1.86 -2.59 0.97
CA ALA A 99 -2.28 -2.80 2.35
C ALA A 99 -1.85 -4.18 2.84
N VAL A 100 -1.87 -4.37 4.16
CA VAL A 100 -1.78 -5.70 4.77
C VAL A 100 -3.19 -6.19 5.05
N PHE A 101 -3.66 -7.18 4.30
CA PHE A 101 -4.98 -7.77 4.48
C PHE A 101 -4.85 -9.15 5.12
N LYS A 102 -5.32 -9.29 6.37
CA LYS A 102 -5.27 -10.55 7.14
C LYS A 102 -3.86 -11.19 7.15
N GLY A 103 -2.82 -10.36 7.29
CA GLY A 103 -1.42 -10.79 7.33
C GLY A 103 -0.76 -11.02 5.96
N SER A 104 -1.46 -10.78 4.86
CA SER A 104 -0.92 -10.91 3.50
C SER A 104 -0.78 -9.56 2.80
N LEU A 105 0.18 -9.44 1.89
CA LEU A 105 0.29 -8.29 1.00
C LEU A 105 -0.94 -8.23 0.08
N ALA A 106 -1.59 -7.07 0.02
CA ALA A 106 -2.75 -6.85 -0.81
C ALA A 106 -2.62 -5.56 -1.63
N LEU A 107 -3.22 -5.59 -2.83
CA LEU A 107 -3.44 -4.41 -3.67
C LEU A 107 -4.95 -4.16 -3.75
N ILE A 108 -5.37 -3.03 -3.22
CA ILE A 108 -6.78 -2.62 -3.20
C ILE A 108 -6.98 -1.49 -4.19
N SER A 109 -7.94 -1.66 -5.10
CA SER A 109 -8.25 -0.64 -6.10
C SER A 109 -9.74 -0.42 -6.28
N TYR A 110 -10.12 0.84 -6.44
CA TYR A 110 -11.50 1.26 -6.65
C TYR A 110 -11.53 2.56 -7.46
N LYS A 111 -12.68 2.87 -8.04
CA LYS A 111 -12.91 4.12 -8.75
C LYS A 111 -13.88 4.99 -7.97
N ILE A 112 -13.55 6.27 -7.80
CA ILE A 112 -14.42 7.26 -7.16
C ILE A 112 -15.38 7.82 -8.22
N VAL A 113 -16.23 6.96 -8.78
CA VAL A 113 -17.22 7.35 -9.80
C VAL A 113 -18.60 6.85 -9.39
N GLY A 114 -19.56 7.78 -9.37
CA GLY A 114 -20.93 7.50 -8.95
C GLY A 114 -21.05 7.18 -7.46
N HIS A 115 -22.23 6.71 -7.06
CA HIS A 115 -22.54 6.41 -5.65
C HIS A 115 -22.03 5.04 -5.19
N THR A 116 -21.87 4.08 -6.09
CA THR A 116 -21.47 2.71 -5.75
C THR A 116 -20.09 2.41 -6.34
N GLN A 117 -19.12 2.17 -5.48
CA GLN A 117 -17.74 1.85 -5.86
C GLN A 117 -17.48 0.35 -5.76
N ALA A 118 -16.88 -0.22 -6.80
CA ALA A 118 -16.40 -1.61 -6.79
C ALA A 118 -14.95 -1.64 -6.30
N PHE A 119 -14.75 -2.20 -5.11
CA PHE A 119 -13.44 -2.45 -4.52
C PHE A 119 -12.94 -3.80 -5.00
N ASN A 120 -11.84 -3.78 -5.75
CA ASN A 120 -11.07 -4.97 -6.11
C ASN A 120 -10.01 -5.17 -5.02
N ILE A 121 -10.08 -6.30 -4.32
CA ILE A 121 -9.14 -6.69 -3.28
C ILE A 121 -8.32 -7.84 -3.86
N TRP A 122 -7.10 -7.56 -4.27
CA TRP A 122 -6.13 -8.57 -4.67
C TRP A 122 -5.26 -8.93 -3.47
N VAL A 123 -5.17 -10.21 -3.14
CA VAL A 123 -4.38 -10.71 -2.00
C VAL A 123 -3.36 -11.73 -2.49
N MET A 124 -2.08 -11.50 -2.20
CA MET A 124 -0.99 -12.42 -2.46
C MET A 124 -0.90 -13.40 -1.29
N ARG A 125 -1.43 -14.62 -1.48
CA ARG A 125 -1.48 -15.61 -0.39
C ARG A 125 -0.09 -16.07 0.04
N ASP A 126 0.81 -16.21 -0.93
CA ASP A 126 2.20 -16.60 -0.70
C ASP A 126 3.10 -15.46 -1.18
N TYR A 127 3.83 -14.84 -0.25
CA TYR A 127 4.62 -13.65 -0.55
C TYR A 127 5.65 -13.90 -1.67
N GLY A 128 5.66 -13.03 -2.68
CA GLY A 128 6.50 -13.12 -3.86
C GLY A 128 6.03 -14.11 -4.94
N VAL A 129 4.98 -14.91 -4.70
CA VAL A 129 4.48 -15.90 -5.66
C VAL A 129 3.32 -15.32 -6.47
N VAL A 130 3.55 -15.08 -7.76
CA VAL A 130 2.59 -14.40 -8.67
C VAL A 130 1.31 -15.23 -8.85
N GLU A 131 1.42 -16.54 -8.89
CA GLU A 131 0.30 -17.47 -9.05
C GLU A 131 -0.58 -17.55 -7.80
N SER A 132 -0.12 -17.00 -6.66
CA SER A 132 -0.84 -17.02 -5.39
C SER A 132 -1.85 -15.87 -5.24
N TRP A 133 -1.84 -14.90 -6.16
CA TRP A 133 -2.77 -13.78 -6.15
C TRP A 133 -4.21 -14.28 -6.27
N THR A 134 -5.08 -13.78 -5.40
CA THR A 134 -6.53 -14.03 -5.44
C THR A 134 -7.30 -12.73 -5.45
N LYS A 135 -8.43 -12.72 -6.14
CA LYS A 135 -9.28 -11.54 -6.26
C LYS A 135 -10.59 -11.72 -5.51
N LYS A 136 -10.97 -10.69 -4.76
CA LYS A 136 -12.33 -10.50 -4.25
C LYS A 136 -12.85 -9.14 -4.70
N VAL A 137 -14.14 -9.06 -5.03
CA VAL A 137 -14.79 -7.79 -5.36
C VAL A 137 -15.92 -7.54 -4.36
N VAL A 138 -15.90 -6.37 -3.75
CA VAL A 138 -17.00 -5.89 -2.88
C VAL A 138 -17.53 -4.57 -3.43
N LYS A 139 -18.84 -4.33 -3.26
CA LYS A 139 -19.48 -3.08 -3.64
C LYS A 139 -19.78 -2.30 -2.37
N LEU A 140 -19.34 -1.05 -2.35
CA LEU A 140 -19.57 -0.13 -1.24
C LEU A 140 -20.26 1.12 -1.79
N GLU A 141 -21.06 1.76 -0.95
CA GLU A 141 -21.79 2.97 -1.31
C GLU A 141 -21.18 4.19 -0.61
N ASN A 142 -21.21 5.31 -1.32
CA ASN A 142 -20.79 6.64 -0.89
C ASN A 142 -19.34 6.70 -0.37
N VAL A 143 -18.45 5.81 -0.80
CA VAL A 143 -17.05 5.81 -0.33
C VAL A 143 -16.29 6.98 -0.91
N THR A 144 -15.65 7.75 -0.04
CA THR A 144 -14.79 8.90 -0.39
C THR A 144 -13.31 8.60 -0.19
N GLY A 145 -12.97 7.64 0.67
CA GLY A 145 -11.58 7.31 0.98
C GLY A 145 -11.38 5.89 1.49
N PHE A 146 -10.15 5.41 1.36
CA PHE A 146 -9.67 4.14 1.88
C PHE A 146 -8.28 4.34 2.48
N PHE A 147 -8.08 3.86 3.71
CA PHE A 147 -6.87 4.13 4.50
C PHE A 147 -6.00 2.90 4.72
N GLY A 148 -6.58 1.70 4.63
CA GLY A 148 -5.89 0.46 4.93
C GLY A 148 -6.85 -0.58 5.49
N CYS A 149 -6.28 -1.62 6.07
CA CYS A 149 -7.04 -2.69 6.67
C CYS A 149 -6.69 -2.82 8.16
N SER A 150 -7.68 -3.21 8.96
CA SER A 150 -7.43 -3.66 10.33
C SER A 150 -6.67 -5.00 10.34
N SER A 151 -6.20 -5.40 11.51
CA SER A 151 -5.59 -6.73 11.72
C SER A 151 -6.55 -7.89 11.41
N SER A 152 -7.86 -7.70 11.61
CA SER A 152 -8.94 -8.63 11.26
C SER A 152 -9.26 -8.66 9.76
N GLY A 153 -8.70 -7.73 8.96
CA GLY A 153 -8.98 -7.60 7.53
C GLY A 153 -10.25 -6.84 7.21
N GLU A 154 -10.75 -6.01 8.12
CA GLU A 154 -11.79 -5.04 7.81
C GLU A 154 -11.19 -3.87 7.03
N LEU A 155 -11.91 -3.39 6.02
CA LEU A 155 -11.51 -2.21 5.25
C LEU A 155 -11.83 -0.95 6.06
N MET A 156 -10.84 -0.09 6.24
CA MET A 156 -11.01 1.22 6.87
C MET A 156 -11.32 2.24 5.78
N ILE A 157 -12.56 2.74 5.76
CA ILE A 157 -13.10 3.61 4.71
C ILE A 157 -13.76 4.85 5.29
N THR A 158 -13.78 5.93 4.52
CA THR A 158 -14.65 7.09 4.78
C THR A 158 -15.78 7.13 3.79
N LYS A 159 -16.94 7.61 4.23
CA LYS A 159 -18.13 7.77 3.39
C LYS A 159 -18.67 9.20 3.42
N TYR A 160 -19.22 9.61 2.29
CA TYR A 160 -19.89 10.88 2.11
C TYR A 160 -21.22 10.89 2.89
N TYR A 161 -21.13 11.43 4.10
CA TYR A 161 -22.24 11.86 4.94
C TYR A 161 -21.98 13.32 5.34
N ASP A 162 -22.93 13.95 6.02
CA ASP A 162 -22.74 15.28 6.62
C ASP A 162 -22.84 15.13 8.16
N PRO A 163 -21.69 15.05 8.88
CA PRO A 163 -20.30 15.12 8.41
C PRO A 163 -19.78 13.82 7.75
N VAL A 164 -18.60 13.84 7.14
CA VAL A 164 -17.94 12.62 6.61
C VAL A 164 -17.63 11.67 7.77
N LEU A 165 -18.04 10.41 7.64
CA LEU A 165 -17.89 9.41 8.71
C LEU A 165 -16.94 8.29 8.30
N THR A 166 -16.27 7.71 9.29
CA THR A 166 -15.35 6.59 9.14
C THR A 166 -16.03 5.28 9.52
N PHE A 167 -15.79 4.25 8.72
CA PHE A 167 -16.34 2.91 8.92
C PHE A 167 -15.25 1.84 8.82
N SER A 168 -15.43 0.77 9.58
CA SER A 168 -14.82 -0.53 9.31
C SER A 168 -15.82 -1.39 8.55
N PHE A 169 -15.40 -2.00 7.45
CA PHE A 169 -16.24 -2.92 6.66
C PHE A 169 -15.59 -4.30 6.56
N ASP A 170 -16.29 -5.36 6.97
CA ASP A 170 -15.84 -6.74 6.77
C ASP A 170 -16.23 -7.25 5.37
N PRO A 171 -15.26 -7.52 4.47
CA PRO A 171 -15.55 -8.07 3.15
C PRO A 171 -16.21 -9.45 3.16
N GLU A 172 -16.06 -10.25 4.22
CA GLU A 172 -16.65 -11.57 4.36
C GLU A 172 -18.10 -11.49 4.82
N SER A 173 -18.35 -10.92 6.01
CA SER A 173 -19.70 -10.86 6.56
C SER A 173 -20.54 -9.73 5.96
N ARG A 174 -19.92 -8.79 5.23
CA ARG A 174 -20.52 -7.53 4.75
C ARG A 174 -21.09 -6.67 5.87
N LYS A 175 -20.57 -6.83 7.08
CA LYS A 175 -20.94 -5.97 8.21
C LYS A 175 -20.14 -4.69 8.12
N GLU A 176 -20.80 -3.62 8.49
CA GLU A 176 -20.22 -2.29 8.53
C GLU A 176 -20.45 -1.72 9.91
N ASN A 177 -19.40 -1.17 10.52
CA ASN A 177 -19.46 -0.51 11.82
C ASN A 177 -18.92 0.90 11.68
N GLU A 178 -19.68 1.87 12.17
CA GLU A 178 -19.24 3.25 12.28
C GLU A 178 -18.21 3.37 13.42
N LEU A 179 -17.11 4.09 13.17
CA LEU A 179 -16.01 4.22 14.12
C LEU A 179 -16.05 5.54 14.91
N GLY A 180 -16.98 6.45 14.58
CA GLY A 180 -17.28 7.63 15.39
C GLY A 180 -16.19 8.71 15.43
N PHE A 181 -15.20 8.67 14.54
CA PHE A 181 -14.19 9.73 14.40
C PHE A 181 -14.01 10.19 12.95
N GLU A 182 -13.65 11.46 12.78
CA GLU A 182 -13.18 12.01 11.51
C GLU A 182 -11.68 11.70 11.37
N VAL A 183 -11.26 11.12 10.24
CA VAL A 183 -9.82 10.92 9.97
C VAL A 183 -9.25 12.17 9.33
N PRO A 184 -8.11 12.72 9.81
CA PRO A 184 -7.32 13.66 9.04
C PRO A 184 -6.83 13.02 7.74
N GLU A 185 -6.64 13.82 6.69
CA GLU A 185 -6.10 13.38 5.41
C GLU A 185 -4.75 12.63 5.60
N ALA A 186 -4.74 11.35 5.24
CA ALA A 186 -3.58 10.46 5.13
C ALA A 186 -2.77 10.18 6.41
N TYR A 187 -2.94 8.97 6.96
CA TYR A 187 -1.99 8.35 7.88
C TYR A 187 -1.34 7.11 7.23
N THR A 188 -0.02 6.99 7.36
CA THR A 188 0.79 5.88 6.83
C THR A 188 1.07 4.79 7.87
N ALA A 189 0.62 4.99 9.11
CA ALA A 189 0.71 3.95 10.11
C ALA A 189 -0.43 2.97 9.87
N ASN A 190 -0.09 1.73 9.50
CA ASN A 190 -0.96 0.59 9.81
C ASN A 190 -1.46 0.81 11.25
N PHE A 191 -2.77 0.81 11.47
CA PHE A 191 -3.33 0.86 12.81
C PHE A 191 -2.88 -0.41 13.55
N MET A 192 -1.69 -0.37 14.13
CA MET A 192 -1.29 -1.26 15.19
C MET A 192 -1.86 -0.65 16.46
N GLU A 193 -2.81 -1.34 17.08
CA GLU A 193 -3.21 -1.04 18.45
C GLU A 193 -1.98 -1.17 19.35
N SER A 194 -1.31 -0.05 19.60
CA SER A 194 -0.33 0.05 20.66
C SER A 194 -1.05 0.57 21.89
N LEU A 195 -1.65 -0.34 22.66
CA LEU A 195 -2.03 -0.05 24.04
C LEU A 195 -0.78 -0.16 24.92
N VAL A 196 0.05 0.89 24.92
CA VAL A 196 0.94 1.12 26.06
C VAL A 196 0.14 1.96 27.06
N LEU A 197 -0.41 1.29 28.07
CA LEU A 197 -0.86 1.96 29.28
C LEU A 197 0.35 2.63 29.93
N LEU A 198 0.48 3.94 29.76
CA LEU A 198 1.29 4.77 30.65
C LEU A 198 0.63 4.73 32.03
N ASN A 199 0.99 3.75 32.83
CA ASN A 199 0.73 3.82 34.26
C ASN A 199 1.51 5.02 34.81
N GLY A 200 0.77 6.10 35.05
CA GLY A 200 1.22 7.22 35.85
C GLY A 200 1.64 6.73 37.22
N GLY A 201 2.89 7.01 37.58
CA GLY A 201 3.45 6.77 38.90
C GLY A 201 4.43 7.87 39.22
N LEU A 202 3.91 9.04 39.58
CA LEU A 202 4.68 10.10 40.21
C LEU A 202 5.18 9.56 41.56
N ALA A 203 6.48 9.35 41.70
CA ALA A 203 7.13 9.19 43.00
C ALA A 203 8.22 10.26 43.10
N ILE A 204 7.86 11.37 43.73
CA ILE A 204 8.82 12.32 44.28
C ILE A 204 9.41 11.63 45.52
N THR A 205 10.73 11.50 45.59
CA THR A 205 11.41 11.27 46.87
C THR A 205 12.62 12.18 46.98
N ASN A 206 12.48 13.11 47.93
CA ASN A 206 13.43 13.91 48.72
C ASN A 206 14.65 14.55 48.07
#